data_AF-A0A0R3BNW1-F1
#
_entry.id   AF-A0A0R3BNW1-F1
#
_cell.length_a   1.000
_cell.length_b   1.000
_cell.length_c   1.000
_cell.angle_alpha   90.00
_cell.angle_beta   90.00
_cell.angle_gamma   90.00
#
_symmetry.space_group_name_H-M   'P 1'
#
loop_
_entity.id
_entity.type
_entity.pdbx_description
1 polymer ?
#
loop_
_entity_poly.entity_id
_entity_poly.type
_entity_poly.pdbx_seq_one_letter_code
_entity_poly.pdbx_strand_id
1 'polypeptide(L)'
;MLLPQGRRPNSFCVGSRKFDPVGVGLVAKVRANDACAAGLTDFNVSLLGNSNRGHSFEGKETDITKLPPGVIGPELTDAERRALLEYLKTL
;
A
#
# COMPACT_ATOMS: atom_id res chain seq x y z
N MET A 1 1.06 -2.13 -0.91
CA MET A 1 0.17 -3.32 -0.90
C MET A 1 0.72 -4.45 -0.03
N LEU A 2 2.02 -4.78 -0.12
CA LEU A 2 2.67 -5.83 0.70
C LEU A 2 3.06 -5.42 2.13
N LEU A 3 2.64 -4.23 2.57
CA LEU A 3 2.78 -3.78 3.95
C LEU A 3 1.42 -3.90 4.65
N PRO A 4 1.41 -4.13 5.97
CA PRO A 4 0.24 -3.97 6.83
C PRO A 4 -0.55 -2.72 6.47
N GLN A 5 -1.87 -2.83 6.43
CA GLN A 5 -2.74 -1.73 6.00
C GLN A 5 -2.57 -0.45 6.85
N GLY A 6 -2.24 -0.59 8.14
CA GLY A 6 -1.97 0.55 9.04
C GLY A 6 -0.68 1.31 8.72
N ARG A 7 0.23 0.75 7.92
CA ARG A 7 1.46 1.40 7.46
C ARG A 7 1.32 2.09 6.10
N ARG A 8 0.13 2.04 5.49
CA ARG A 8 -0.15 2.71 4.20
C ARG A 8 -0.45 4.19 4.44
N PRO A 9 -0.11 5.09 3.50
CA PRO A 9 -0.41 6.51 3.65
C PRO A 9 -1.91 6.77 3.66
N ASN A 10 -2.35 7.73 4.48
CA ASN A 10 -3.76 8.18 4.55
C ASN A 10 -4.11 9.24 3.50
N SER A 11 -3.09 9.82 2.84
CA SER A 11 -3.25 10.67 1.68
C SER A 11 -2.04 10.58 0.75
N PHE A 12 -2.25 10.71 -0.55
CA PHE A 12 -1.18 10.68 -1.56
C PHE A 12 -1.61 11.38 -2.84
N CYS A 13 -0.64 11.86 -3.62
CA CYS A 13 -0.94 12.54 -4.88
C CYS A 13 -1.17 11.55 -6.02
N VAL A 14 -2.23 11.78 -6.80
CA VAL A 14 -2.58 11.01 -8.00
C VAL A 14 -2.51 11.91 -9.24
N GLY A 15 -2.09 11.34 -10.37
CA GLY A 15 -1.96 12.02 -11.67
C GLY A 15 -0.53 12.09 -12.20
N SER A 16 0.47 11.83 -11.36
CA SER A 16 1.88 11.73 -11.78
C SER A 16 2.11 10.47 -12.62
N ARG A 17 2.98 10.58 -13.63
CA ARG A 17 3.47 9.43 -14.43
C ARG A 17 4.83 8.91 -13.95
N LYS A 18 5.39 9.49 -12.87
CA LYS A 18 6.68 9.07 -12.32
C LYS A 18 6.52 7.72 -11.63
N PHE A 19 7.27 6.74 -12.08
CA PHE A 19 7.25 5.37 -11.56
C PHE A 19 8.48 5.09 -10.70
N ASP A 20 8.28 4.43 -9.56
CA ASP A 20 9.32 3.86 -8.72
C ASP A 20 9.51 2.38 -9.08
N PRO A 21 10.60 2.01 -9.77
CA PRO A 21 10.87 0.63 -10.15
C PRO A 21 11.35 -0.25 -8.99
N VAL A 22 11.74 0.35 -7.85
CA VAL A 22 12.22 -0.37 -6.68
C VAL A 22 11.05 -0.84 -5.80
N GLY A 23 10.09 0.05 -5.56
CA GLY A 23 8.84 -0.23 -4.83
C GLY A 23 7.70 -0.77 -5.71
N VAL A 24 7.86 -0.74 -7.03
CA VAL A 24 6.86 -1.15 -8.04
C VAL A 24 5.55 -0.37 -7.86
N GLY A 25 5.57 0.92 -8.17
CA GLY A 25 4.41 1.79 -8.05
C GLY A 25 4.65 3.22 -8.51
N LEU A 26 3.63 4.08 -8.41
CA LEU A 26 3.79 5.50 -8.69
C LEU A 26 4.45 6.21 -7.51
N VAL A 27 5.31 7.19 -7.81
CA VAL A 27 5.94 8.03 -6.78
C VAL A 27 4.87 8.86 -6.07
N ALA A 28 4.71 8.63 -4.77
CA ALA A 28 3.79 9.35 -3.89
C ALA A 28 4.48 10.52 -3.16
N LYS A 29 3.74 11.22 -2.30
CA LYS A 29 4.28 12.26 -1.40
C LYS A 29 5.40 11.67 -0.53
N VAL A 30 6.46 12.44 -0.28
CA VAL A 30 7.57 12.02 0.59
C VAL A 30 7.16 12.18 2.07
N ARG A 31 6.39 13.21 2.40
CA ARG A 31 5.83 13.44 3.74
C ARG A 31 4.31 13.60 3.67
N ALA A 32 3.61 13.19 4.72
CA ALA A 32 2.15 13.24 4.78
C ALA A 32 1.57 14.65 4.58
N ASN A 33 2.29 15.68 5.02
CA ASN A 33 1.87 17.08 4.96
C ASN A 33 2.34 17.81 3.69
N ASP A 34 3.03 17.14 2.77
CA ASP A 34 3.45 17.77 1.53
C ASP A 34 2.21 18.09 0.66
N ALA A 35 2.16 19.29 0.12
CA ALA A 35 1.15 19.65 -0.86
C ALA A 35 1.40 18.91 -2.17
N CYS A 36 0.32 18.52 -2.86
CA CYS A 36 0.45 18.01 -4.21
C CYS A 36 0.89 19.12 -5.17
N ALA A 37 1.71 18.76 -6.16
CA ALA A 37 2.07 19.66 -7.24
C ALA A 37 0.80 20.10 -8.01
N ALA A 38 0.85 21.29 -8.62
CA ALA A 38 -0.26 21.82 -9.40
C ALA A 38 -0.73 20.81 -10.47
N GLY A 39 -2.04 20.62 -10.55
CA GLY A 39 -2.67 19.66 -11.48
C GLY A 39 -2.73 18.21 -10.98
N LEU A 40 -2.20 17.90 -9.80
CA LEU A 40 -2.36 16.59 -9.16
C LEU A 40 -3.50 16.62 -8.13
N THR A 41 -4.15 15.47 -7.93
CA THR A 41 -5.21 15.30 -6.94
C THR A 41 -4.63 14.77 -5.63
N ASP A 42 -4.95 15.42 -4.51
CA ASP A 42 -4.69 14.85 -3.18
C ASP A 42 -5.76 13.81 -2.84
N PHE A 43 -5.42 12.54 -3.00
CA PHE A 43 -6.33 11.43 -2.75
C PHE A 43 -6.39 11.15 -1.25
N ASN A 44 -7.52 11.48 -0.62
CA ASN A 44 -7.77 11.25 0.80
C ASN A 44 -8.56 9.94 1.01
N VAL A 45 -7.98 9.01 1.77
CA VAL A 45 -8.55 7.66 1.98
C VAL A 45 -9.69 7.62 2.99
N SER A 46 -9.91 8.71 3.74
CA SER A 46 -11.01 8.84 4.70
C SER A 46 -12.34 9.21 4.05
N LEU A 47 -12.34 9.58 2.75
CA LEU A 47 -13.55 9.86 2.00
C LEU A 47 -14.30 8.57 1.63
N LEU A 48 -15.62 8.67 1.49
CA LEU A 48 -16.46 7.53 1.11
C LEU A 48 -15.97 6.92 -0.22
N GLY A 49 -15.71 5.61 -0.22
CA GLY A 49 -15.23 4.89 -1.39
C GLY A 49 -13.71 4.91 -1.62
N ASN A 50 -12.95 5.72 -0.86
CA ASN A 50 -11.51 5.89 -1.08
C ASN A 50 -10.61 5.04 -0.14
N SER A 51 -11.20 4.13 0.63
CA SER A 51 -10.43 3.30 1.57
C SER A 51 -9.33 2.50 0.85
N ASN A 52 -8.11 2.55 1.38
CA ASN A 52 -6.98 1.72 0.94
C ASN A 52 -6.71 0.53 1.89
N ARG A 53 -7.69 0.18 2.73
CA ARG A 53 -7.65 -0.95 3.65
C ARG A 53 -7.99 -2.26 2.94
N GLY A 54 -7.76 -3.39 3.61
CA GLY A 54 -7.94 -4.72 3.06
C GLY A 54 -6.69 -5.26 2.36
N HIS A 55 -6.74 -6.54 1.98
CA HIS A 55 -5.58 -7.27 1.44
C HIS A 55 -4.33 -7.07 2.33
N SER A 56 -4.51 -7.20 3.64
CA SER A 56 -3.49 -6.91 4.64
C SER A 56 -2.78 -8.20 5.05
N PHE A 57 -1.46 -8.16 5.09
CA PHE A 57 -0.58 -9.22 5.59
C PHE A 57 -0.12 -8.80 6.99
N GLU A 58 -0.95 -9.08 7.99
CA GLU A 58 -0.71 -8.72 9.40
C GLU A 58 -1.39 -9.69 10.38
N GLY A 59 -1.82 -10.86 9.87
CA GLY A 59 -2.50 -11.89 10.63
C GLY A 59 -1.58 -12.51 11.68
N LYS A 60 -2.14 -12.72 12.88
CA LYS A 60 -1.46 -13.43 13.98
C LYS A 60 -2.03 -14.83 14.23
N GLU A 61 -3.04 -15.21 13.46
CA GLU A 61 -3.75 -16.48 13.55
C GLU A 61 -3.57 -17.24 12.24
N THR A 62 -3.47 -18.57 12.34
CA THR A 62 -3.29 -19.48 11.20
C THR A 62 -4.63 -19.87 10.57
N ASP A 63 -5.70 -19.88 11.37
CA ASP A 63 -7.06 -20.09 10.90
C ASP A 63 -7.61 -18.82 10.25
N ILE A 64 -7.75 -18.85 8.92
CA ILE A 64 -8.21 -17.70 8.12
C ILE A 64 -9.60 -17.20 8.54
N THR A 65 -10.44 -18.06 9.11
CA THR A 65 -11.82 -17.71 9.50
C THR A 65 -11.86 -16.82 10.74
N LYS A 66 -10.76 -16.79 11.50
CA LYS A 66 -10.58 -15.97 12.71
C LYS A 66 -9.83 -14.67 12.43
N LEU A 67 -9.37 -14.45 11.20
CA LEU A 67 -8.67 -13.22 10.84
C LEU A 67 -9.63 -12.02 10.82
N PRO A 68 -9.15 -10.82 11.22
CA PRO A 68 -9.95 -9.60 11.08
C PRO A 68 -10.34 -9.33 9.62
N PRO A 69 -11.47 -8.65 9.37
CA PRO A 69 -11.88 -8.30 8.02
C PRO A 69 -10.78 -7.59 7.22
N GLY A 70 -10.50 -8.09 6.01
CA GLY A 70 -9.48 -7.54 5.13
C GLY A 70 -8.05 -8.00 5.40
N VAL A 71 -7.79 -8.79 6.45
CA VAL A 71 -6.52 -9.47 6.68
C VAL A 71 -6.56 -10.84 6.00
N ILE A 72 -5.55 -11.16 5.20
CA ILE A 72 -5.55 -12.34 4.31
C ILE A 72 -4.40 -13.31 4.59
N GLY A 73 -3.55 -13.01 5.57
CA GLY A 73 -2.40 -13.85 5.89
C GLY A 73 -1.47 -13.20 6.90
N PRO A 74 -0.38 -13.90 7.27
CA PRO A 74 0.61 -13.42 8.22
C PRO A 74 1.38 -12.22 7.68
N GLU A 75 2.06 -11.49 8.58
CA GLU A 75 2.96 -10.42 8.17
C GLU A 75 4.16 -10.97 7.38
N LEU A 76 4.45 -10.33 6.24
CA LEU A 76 5.61 -10.64 5.42
C LEU A 76 6.85 -10.02 6.04
N THR A 77 7.93 -10.81 6.12
CA THR A 77 9.25 -10.26 6.41
C THR A 77 9.69 -9.31 5.29
N ASP A 78 10.66 -8.45 5.60
CA ASP A 78 11.24 -7.56 4.60
C ASP A 78 11.86 -8.35 3.43
N ALA A 79 12.51 -9.48 3.70
CA ALA A 79 13.10 -10.33 2.66
C ALA A 79 12.04 -10.94 1.73
N GLU A 80 10.97 -11.53 2.28
CA GLU A 80 9.86 -12.07 1.49
C GLU A 80 9.18 -10.99 0.67
N ARG A 81 8.95 -9.81 1.26
CA ARG A 81 8.38 -8.66 0.55
C ARG A 81 9.24 -8.27 -0.64
N ARG A 82 10.57 -8.20 -0.48
CA ARG A 82 11.49 -7.84 -1.57
C ARG A 82 11.53 -8.93 -2.65
N ALA A 83 11.54 -10.21 -2.26
CA ALA A 83 11.48 -11.31 -3.21
C ALA A 83 10.19 -11.28 -4.05
N LEU A 84 9.04 -11.03 -3.42
CA LEU A 84 7.77 -10.86 -4.12
C LEU A 84 7.79 -9.68 -5.09
N LEU A 85 8.39 -8.55 -4.69
CA LEU A 85 8.53 -7.39 -5.59
C LEU A 85 9.38 -7.71 -6.82
N GLU A 86 10.49 -8.44 -6.67
CA GLU A 86 11.31 -8.84 -7.83
C GLU A 86 10.55 -9.84 -8.72
N TYR A 87 9.81 -10.79 -8.13
CA TYR A 87 8.97 -11.70 -8.91
C TYR A 87 7.92 -10.95 -9.73
N LEU A 88 7.23 -9.96 -9.14
CA LEU A 88 6.23 -9.15 -9.84
C LEU A 88 6.79 -8.37 -11.05
N LYS A 89 8.10 -8.09 -11.10
CA LYS A 89 8.73 -7.43 -12.26
C LYS A 89 8.92 -8.37 -13.45
N THR A 90 8.73 -9.67 -13.25
CA THR A 90 8.91 -10.70 -14.29
C THR A 90 7.60 -11.14 -14.95
N LEU A 91 6.46 -10.68 -14.43
CA LEU A 91 5.11 -10.94 -14.94
C LEU A 91 4.66 -9.83 -15.90
#